data_AF-K2AYD6-F1
#
_entry.id   AF-K2AYD6-F1
#
_cell.length_a   1.000
_cell.length_b   1.000
_cell.length_c   1.000
_cell.angle_alpha   90.00
_cell.angle_beta   90.00
_cell.angle_gamma   90.00
#
_symmetry.space_group_name_H-M   'P 1'
#
loop_
_entity.id
_entity.type
_entity.pdbx_description
1 polymer ?
#
loop_
_entity_poly.entity_id
_entity_poly.type
_entity_poly.pdbx_seq_one_letter_code
_entity_poly.pdbx_strand_id
1 'polypeptide(L)'
;PLATILKSALQPQDEVITYNQYYQDLPFYLERCVSILNWKNELSFGMQLEDTSSWMINDQAFEKRWDSAQQVYVIMGLGELEAFKKHHTNQSIRILGTTRANALITNH
;
A
#
# COMPACT_ATOMS: atom_id res chain seq x y z
N PRO A 1 13.65 4.88 -5.39
CA PRO A 1 13.31 4.33 -6.73
C PRO A 1 11.81 4.12 -6.95
N LEU A 2 11.13 3.27 -6.16
CA LEU A 2 9.68 3.05 -6.31
C LEU A 2 8.86 4.31 -6.09
N ALA A 3 9.20 5.09 -5.06
CA ALA A 3 8.54 6.36 -4.79
C ALA A 3 8.62 7.35 -5.97
N THR A 4 9.70 7.33 -6.74
CA THR A 4 9.86 8.16 -7.94
C THR A 4 8.97 7.67 -9.08
N ILE A 5 8.91 6.35 -9.32
CA ILE A 5 7.99 5.75 -10.30
C ILE A 5 6.54 6.11 -9.94
N LEU A 6 6.22 5.97 -8.65
CA LEU A 6 4.90 6.29 -8.11
C LEU A 6 4.56 7.78 -8.28
N LYS A 7 5.48 8.70 -7.92
CA LYS A 7 5.27 10.15 -8.06
C LYS A 7 5.00 10.56 -9.51
N SER A 8 5.61 9.89 -10.48
CA SER A 8 5.37 10.16 -11.92
C SER A 8 4.06 9.58 -12.44
N ALA A 9 3.51 8.55 -11.81
CA ALA A 9 2.26 7.90 -12.22
C ALA A 9 1.02 8.47 -11.53
N LEU A 10 1.17 8.93 -10.28
CA LEU A 10 0.10 9.39 -9.40
C LEU A 10 -0.73 10.54 -10.00
N GLN A 11 -2.04 10.36 -10.00
CA GLN A 11 -3.04 11.42 -10.12
C GLN A 11 -3.58 11.83 -8.73
N PRO A 12 -4.16 13.03 -8.59
CA PRO A 12 -4.65 13.53 -7.30
C PRO A 12 -5.65 12.60 -6.60
N GLN A 13 -6.49 11.90 -7.37
CA GLN A 13 -7.54 11.02 -6.85
C GLN A 13 -7.07 9.59 -6.56
N ASP A 14 -5.85 9.22 -6.94
CA ASP A 14 -5.38 7.84 -6.79
C ASP A 14 -5.03 7.55 -5.34
N GLU A 15 -5.17 6.29 -4.94
CA GLU A 15 -4.84 5.89 -3.58
C GLU A 15 -3.44 5.25 -3.51
N VAL A 16 -2.72 5.53 -2.42
CA VAL A 16 -1.45 4.86 -2.11
C VAL A 16 -1.60 4.11 -0.80
N ILE A 17 -1.26 2.82 -0.83
CA ILE A 17 -1.34 1.91 0.30
C ILE A 17 0.04 1.27 0.51
N THR A 18 0.47 1.15 1.75
CA THR A 18 1.62 0.33 2.12
C THR A 18 1.13 -0.94 2.82
N TYR A 19 1.62 -2.09 2.36
CA TYR A 19 1.17 -3.40 2.84
C TYR A 19 2.04 -3.82 4.03
N ASN A 20 1.44 -3.96 5.22
CA ASN A 20 2.06 -4.34 6.50
C ASN A 20 3.28 -3.52 6.96
N GLN A 21 3.70 -2.51 6.20
CA GLN A 21 4.91 -1.76 6.42
C GLN A 21 4.62 -0.27 6.52
N TYR A 22 5.28 0.39 7.46
CA TYR A 22 5.19 1.83 7.62
C TYR A 22 6.44 2.51 7.09
N TYR A 23 6.29 3.29 6.03
CA TYR A 23 7.34 4.13 5.46
C TYR A 23 7.11 5.59 5.89
N GLN A 24 7.74 5.99 7.00
CA GLN A 24 7.55 7.32 7.62
C GLN A 24 7.80 8.49 6.64
N ASP A 25 8.79 8.35 5.75
CA ASP A 25 9.16 9.40 4.81
C ASP A 25 8.28 9.45 3.56
N LEU A 26 7.49 8.40 3.31
CA LEU A 26 6.74 8.25 2.05
C LEU A 26 5.61 9.28 1.91
N PRO A 27 4.76 9.53 2.93
CA PRO A 27 3.74 10.57 2.85
C PRO A 27 4.34 11.95 2.56
N PHE A 28 5.46 12.29 3.20
CA PHE A 28 6.15 13.55 3.00
C PHE A 28 6.71 13.67 1.57
N TYR A 29 7.35 12.61 1.07
CA TYR A 29 7.92 12.60 -0.29
C TYR A 29 6.84 12.70 -1.39
N LEU A 30 5.69 12.07 -1.17
CA LEU A 30 4.56 12.08 -2.10
C LEU A 30 3.63 13.28 -1.90
N GLU A 31 3.83 14.07 -0.85
CA GLU A 31 3.00 15.22 -0.47
C GLU A 31 1.51 14.85 -0.34
N ARG A 32 1.22 13.63 0.15
CA ARG A 32 -0.15 13.11 0.29
C ARG A 32 -0.26 12.06 1.39
N CYS A 33 -1.49 11.80 1.84
CA CYS A 33 -1.79 10.72 2.76
C CYS A 33 -1.52 9.35 2.11
N VAL A 34 -0.96 8.44 2.89
CA VAL A 34 -0.72 7.04 2.52
C VAL A 34 -1.44 6.17 3.53
N SER A 35 -2.32 5.29 3.05
CA SER A 35 -2.99 4.32 3.91
C SER A 35 -2.02 3.18 4.26
N ILE A 36 -2.09 2.65 5.47
CA ILE A 36 -1.26 1.52 5.91
C ILE A 36 -2.15 0.34 6.21
N LEU A 37 -2.01 -0.72 5.44
CA LEU A 37 -2.74 -1.96 5.66
C LEU A 37 -2.08 -2.77 6.76
N ASN A 38 -2.88 -3.18 7.75
CA ASN A 38 -2.53 -4.20 8.75
C ASN A 38 -1.17 -3.94 9.40
N TRP A 39 -0.88 -2.68 9.75
CA TRP A 39 0.38 -2.36 10.38
C TRP A 39 0.53 -3.16 11.69
N LYS A 40 1.48 -4.10 11.69
CA LYS A 40 1.82 -4.91 12.85
C LYS A 40 3.27 -4.62 13.19
N ASN A 41 3.48 -3.76 14.17
CA ASN A 41 4.81 -3.58 14.78
C ASN A 41 4.85 -4.20 16.18
N GLU A 42 6.04 -4.62 16.61
CA GLU A 42 6.31 -5.11 17.98
C GLU A 42 6.09 -4.00 19.05
N LEU A 43 5.86 -2.77 18.61
CA LEU A 43 5.49 -1.59 19.40
C LEU A 43 3.98 -1.28 19.42
N SER A 44 3.12 -2.17 18.90
CA SER A 44 1.65 -2.05 19.00
C SER A 44 1.14 -1.90 20.45
N PHE A 45 2.00 -2.17 21.44
CA PHE A 45 1.75 -1.89 22.86
C PHE A 45 1.68 -0.39 23.22
N GLY A 46 2.34 0.50 22.48
CA GLY A 46 2.43 1.93 22.80
C GLY A 46 1.38 2.83 22.14
N MET A 47 0.61 2.31 21.17
CA MET A 47 -0.27 3.13 20.32
C MET A 47 -1.76 3.01 20.62
N GLN A 48 -2.16 2.35 21.70
CA GLN A 48 -3.57 2.31 22.12
C GLN A 48 -4.17 3.70 22.44
N LEU A 49 -3.38 4.78 22.35
CA LEU A 49 -3.76 6.15 22.66
C LEU A 49 -3.93 7.07 21.44
N GLU A 50 -3.50 6.67 20.22
CA GLU A 50 -3.65 7.52 19.02
C GLU A 50 -4.79 7.03 18.10
N ASP A 51 -5.61 7.96 17.61
CA ASP A 51 -6.64 7.65 16.61
C ASP A 51 -6.01 7.48 15.22
N THR A 52 -5.56 6.25 14.96
CA THR A 52 -4.96 5.87 13.67
C THR A 52 -6.00 5.53 12.61
N SER A 53 -7.30 5.67 12.89
CA SER A 53 -8.40 5.26 12.00
C SER A 53 -8.42 5.99 10.66
N SER A 54 -7.79 7.17 10.61
CA SER A 54 -7.72 8.01 9.40
C SER A 54 -6.76 7.50 8.34
N TRP A 55 -5.77 6.68 8.70
CA TRP A 55 -4.74 6.20 7.78
C TRP A 55 -4.46 4.70 7.89
N MET A 56 -4.85 4.03 8.97
CA MET A 56 -4.70 2.58 9.12
C MET A 56 -5.94 1.86 8.61
N ILE A 57 -5.74 0.85 7.76
CA ILE A 57 -6.81 0.03 7.18
C ILE A 57 -6.59 -1.45 7.47
N ASN A 58 -7.66 -2.22 7.37
CA ASN A 58 -7.65 -3.68 7.49
C ASN A 58 -7.91 -4.35 6.14
N ASP A 59 -7.82 -5.69 6.10
CA ASP A 59 -8.04 -6.47 4.88
C ASP A 59 -9.38 -6.16 4.23
N GLN A 60 -10.48 -6.09 5.01
CA GLN A 60 -11.80 -5.83 4.46
C GLN A 60 -11.90 -4.46 3.77
N ALA A 61 -11.28 -3.42 4.35
CA ALA A 61 -11.24 -2.09 3.74
C ALA A 61 -10.33 -2.08 2.49
N PHE A 62 -9.21 -2.81 2.54
CA PHE A 62 -8.32 -2.97 1.40
C PHE A 62 -9.00 -3.65 0.21
N GLU A 63 -9.68 -4.78 0.42
CA GLU A 63 -10.38 -5.52 -0.65
C GLU A 63 -11.37 -4.62 -1.39
N LYS A 64 -12.18 -3.87 -0.64
CA LYS A 64 -13.16 -2.94 -1.23
C LYS A 64 -12.50 -1.84 -2.09
N ARG A 65 -11.32 -1.37 -1.69
CA ARG A 65 -10.57 -0.33 -2.42
C ARG A 65 -9.91 -0.93 -3.66
N TRP A 66 -9.30 -2.10 -3.51
CA TRP A 66 -8.60 -2.81 -4.58
C TRP A 66 -9.55 -3.26 -5.70
N ASP A 67 -10.74 -3.74 -5.36
CA ASP A 67 -11.79 -4.14 -6.32
C ASP A 67 -12.59 -2.95 -6.90
N SER A 68 -12.27 -1.73 -6.49
CA SER A 68 -12.98 -0.54 -6.99
C SER A 68 -12.47 -0.10 -8.37
N ALA A 69 -13.26 0.78 -9.02
CA ALA A 69 -12.83 1.45 -10.24
C ALA A 69 -11.74 2.52 -10.02
N GLN A 70 -11.37 2.79 -8.76
CA GLN A 70 -10.31 3.75 -8.42
C GLN A 70 -8.93 3.11 -8.64
N GLN A 71 -7.97 3.91 -9.11
CA GLN A 71 -6.58 3.48 -9.21
C GLN A 71 -5.97 3.40 -7.81
N VAL A 72 -5.50 2.21 -7.45
CA VAL A 72 -4.83 1.93 -6.17
C VAL A 72 -3.41 1.49 -6.44
N TYR A 73 -2.46 2.16 -5.79
CA TYR A 73 -1.05 1.80 -5.81
C TYR A 73 -0.66 1.17 -4.48
N VAL A 74 -0.01 0.02 -4.53
CA VAL A 74 0.41 -0.71 -3.33
C VAL A 74 1.91 -0.94 -3.34
N ILE A 75 2.57 -0.57 -2.24
CA ILE A 75 3.96 -0.94 -1.98
C ILE A 75 3.95 -2.09 -0.96
N MET A 76 4.56 -3.22 -1.34
CA MET A 76 4.60 -4.42 -0.52
C MET A 76 5.94 -5.16 -0.65
N GLY A 77 6.26 -6.02 0.31
CA GLY A 77 7.42 -6.90 0.22
C GLY A 77 7.28 -7.92 -0.91
N LEU A 78 8.41 -8.38 -1.48
CA LEU A 78 8.38 -9.38 -2.56
C LEU A 78 7.74 -10.71 -2.12
N GLY A 79 7.96 -11.14 -0.86
CA GLY A 79 7.30 -12.33 -0.33
C GLY A 79 5.79 -12.16 -0.18
N GLU A 80 5.34 -10.95 0.18
CA GLU A 80 3.92 -10.61 0.28
C GLU A 80 3.28 -10.55 -1.10
N LEU A 81 3.98 -10.04 -2.11
CA LEU A 81 3.50 -10.05 -3.50
C LEU A 81 3.21 -11.46 -4.00
N GLU A 82 4.08 -12.42 -3.68
CA GLU A 82 3.87 -13.81 -4.11
C GLU A 82 2.69 -14.47 -3.39
N ALA A 83 2.44 -14.13 -2.12
CA ALA A 83 1.22 -14.54 -1.43
C ALA A 83 -0.01 -13.84 -2.03
N PHE A 84 0.07 -12.54 -2.26
CA PHE A 84 -0.99 -11.71 -2.83
C PHE A 84 -1.47 -12.26 -4.18
N LYS A 85 -0.55 -12.53 -5.12
CA LYS A 85 -0.91 -13.13 -6.42
C LYS A 85 -1.61 -14.48 -6.31
N LYS A 86 -1.30 -15.29 -5.30
CA LYS A 86 -1.95 -16.59 -5.08
C LYS A 86 -3.37 -16.44 -4.55
N HIS A 87 -3.64 -15.40 -3.77
CA HIS A 87 -4.97 -15.10 -3.26
C HIS A 87 -5.84 -14.33 -4.29
N HIS A 88 -5.21 -13.56 -5.17
CA HIS A 88 -5.86 -12.68 -6.14
C HIS A 88 -5.66 -13.12 -7.60
N THR A 89 -5.78 -14.42 -7.87
CA THR A 89 -5.49 -15.01 -9.19
C THR A 89 -6.35 -14.49 -10.34
N ASN A 90 -7.53 -13.96 -10.05
CA ASN A 90 -8.48 -13.45 -11.05
C ASN A 90 -8.50 -11.92 -11.15
N GLN A 91 -7.65 -11.21 -10.41
CA GLN A 91 -7.59 -9.76 -10.44
C GLN A 91 -6.45 -9.27 -11.33
N SER A 92 -6.65 -8.10 -11.94
CA SER A 92 -5.62 -7.42 -12.73
C SER A 92 -4.55 -6.88 -11.79
N ILE A 93 -3.38 -7.53 -11.76
CA ILE A 93 -2.23 -7.07 -10.98
C ILE A 93 -1.16 -6.61 -11.96
N ARG A 94 -0.93 -5.29 -12.00
CA ARG A 94 0.13 -4.70 -12.81
C ARG A 94 1.30 -4.29 -11.93
N ILE A 95 2.49 -4.81 -12.25
CA ILE A 95 3.73 -4.44 -11.56
C ILE A 95 4.35 -3.23 -12.27
N LEU A 96 4.55 -2.13 -11.54
CA LEU A 96 5.13 -0.90 -12.06
C LEU A 96 6.64 -0.81 -11.81
N GLY A 97 7.13 -1.51 -10.79
CA GLY A 97 8.55 -1.59 -10.49
C GLY A 97 8.85 -2.48 -9.30
N THR A 98 10.10 -2.94 -9.22
CA THR A 98 10.60 -3.73 -8.11
C THR A 98 11.95 -3.19 -7.63
N THR A 99 12.28 -3.52 -6.40
CA THR A 99 13.60 -3.35 -5.78
C THR A 99 14.06 -4.70 -5.26
N ARG A 100 15.17 -4.73 -4.50
CA ARG A 100 15.65 -5.96 -3.87
C ARG A 100 14.68 -6.53 -2.82
N ALA A 101 13.85 -5.69 -2.21
CA ALA A 101 12.97 -6.09 -1.09
C ALA A 101 11.47 -5.88 -1.37
N ASN A 102 11.13 -4.87 -2.18
CA ASN A 102 9.76 -4.41 -2.35
C ASN A 102 9.33 -4.35 -3.82
N ALA A 103 8.03 -4.44 -4.05
CA ALA A 103 7.37 -4.18 -5.32
C ALA A 103 6.36 -3.03 -5.19
N LEU A 104 6.16 -2.33 -6.30
CA LEU A 104 5.05 -1.39 -6.50
C LEU A 104 4.09 -2.00 -7.51
N ILE A 105 2.84 -2.20 -7.09
CA ILE A 105 1.77 -2.78 -7.92
C ILE A 105 0.57 -1.86 -8.01
N THR A 106 -0.32 -2.16 -8.96
CA THR A 106 -1.59 -1.47 -9.12
C THR A 106 -2.67 -2.36 -9.73
N ASN A 107 -3.94 -1.98 -9.54
CA ASN A 107 -5.14 -2.75 -9.93
C ASN A 107 -5.63 -2.51 -11.38
N HIS A 108 -5.06 -1.53 -12.11
CA HIS A 108 -5.36 -1.23 -13.53
C HIS A 108 -4.11 -0.97 -14.37
#